data_AF-A0A932JL58-F1
#
_entry.id   AF-A0A932JL58-F1
#
_cell.length_a   1.000
_cell.length_b   1.000
_cell.length_c   1.000
_cell.angle_alpha   90.00
_cell.angle_beta   90.00
_cell.angle_gamma   90.00
#
_symmetry.space_group_name_H-M   'P 1'
#
loop_
_entity.id
_entity.type
_entity.pdbx_description
1 polymer ?
#
loop_
_entity_poly.entity_id
_entity_poly.type
_entity_poly.pdbx_seq_one_letter_code
_entity_poly.pdbx_strand_id
1 'polypeptide(L)'
;MAKMKAPARAKKAKKISAPPAADAHEHRTAEKVMETVLKEHTIEASTERLDQWVTIECPHCGEATELHVIADMDGQSIDQDCTVCCRAFVAHIEIDEGEAHVGVEAS
;
A
#
# COMPACT_ATOMS: atom_id res chain seq x y z
N MET A 1 61.06 35.66 40.79
CA MET A 1 60.68 36.57 39.68
C MET A 1 59.91 35.76 38.65
N ALA A 2 58.61 36.01 38.54
CA ALA A 2 57.72 35.34 37.60
C ALA A 2 58.03 35.73 36.15
N LYS A 3 57.99 34.78 35.21
CA LYS A 3 57.89 35.03 33.77
C LYS A 3 56.97 33.99 33.13
N MET A 4 55.74 34.42 32.91
CA MET A 4 54.72 33.79 32.08
C MET A 4 55.14 33.92 30.60
N LYS A 5 54.91 32.90 29.76
CA LYS A 5 54.64 33.07 28.32
C LYS A 5 53.71 31.96 27.80
N ALA A 6 52.72 32.40 27.02
CA ALA A 6 51.52 31.71 26.58
C ALA A 6 51.72 30.66 25.47
N PRO A 7 50.78 29.72 25.26
CA PRO A 7 50.73 28.89 24.06
C PRO A 7 50.02 29.65 22.93
N ALA A 8 50.73 29.87 21.81
CA ALA A 8 50.14 30.38 20.59
C ALA A 8 50.43 29.42 19.43
N ARG A 9 49.38 28.72 18.97
CA ARG A 9 49.07 28.63 17.53
C ARG A 9 47.67 28.05 17.33
N ALA A 10 46.80 28.94 16.83
CA ALA A 10 45.41 28.68 16.50
C ALA A 10 45.29 27.66 15.36
N LYS A 11 44.29 26.78 15.50
CA LYS A 11 43.86 25.81 14.49
C LYS A 11 43.31 26.58 13.28
N LYS A 12 43.88 26.36 12.09
CA LYS A 12 43.27 26.85 10.84
C LYS A 12 41.96 26.10 10.62
N ALA A 13 40.84 26.80 10.75
CA ALA A 13 39.52 26.31 10.38
C ALA A 13 39.53 25.91 8.91
N LYS A 14 39.24 24.63 8.64
CA LYS A 14 39.06 24.10 7.30
C LYS A 14 37.76 24.67 6.76
N LYS A 15 37.88 25.65 5.85
CA LYS A 15 36.76 26.25 5.12
C LYS A 15 36.08 25.12 4.33
N ILE A 16 34.89 24.72 4.74
CA ILE A 16 34.04 23.80 3.98
C ILE A 16 33.56 24.61 2.78
N SER A 17 34.22 24.43 1.63
CA SER A 17 33.81 25.00 0.37
C SER A 17 32.51 24.35 -0.10
N ALA A 18 31.60 25.16 -0.65
CA ALA A 18 30.37 24.72 -1.27
C ALA A 18 30.62 23.60 -2.31
N PRO A 19 29.68 22.66 -2.51
CA PRO A 19 29.86 21.56 -3.45
C PRO A 19 30.02 22.08 -4.90
N PRO A 20 30.83 21.41 -5.74
CA PRO A 20 31.03 21.78 -7.14
C PRO A 20 29.72 21.65 -7.94
N ALA A 21 29.57 22.43 -9.02
CA ALA A 21 28.32 22.50 -9.78
C ALA A 21 27.83 21.15 -10.37
N ALA A 22 28.74 20.19 -10.59
CA ALA A 22 28.42 18.82 -10.99
C ALA A 22 27.71 18.05 -9.87
N ASP A 23 28.20 18.16 -8.63
CA ASP A 23 27.64 17.53 -7.42
C ASP A 23 26.23 18.05 -7.12
N ALA A 24 25.97 19.34 -7.39
CA ALA A 24 24.63 19.92 -7.28
C ALA A 24 23.65 19.43 -8.38
N HIS A 25 24.13 19.11 -9.59
CA HIS A 25 23.30 18.53 -10.64
C HIS A 25 22.95 17.07 -10.34
N GLU A 26 23.93 16.30 -9.88
CA GLU A 26 23.74 14.90 -9.46
C GLU A 26 22.78 14.80 -8.28
N HIS A 27 22.92 15.67 -7.26
CA HIS A 27 22.00 15.73 -6.13
C HIS A 27 20.57 16.04 -6.56
N ARG A 28 20.37 17.05 -7.42
CA ARG A 28 19.04 17.39 -7.97
C ARG A 28 18.44 16.28 -8.80
N THR A 29 19.26 15.52 -9.51
CA THR A 29 18.82 14.38 -10.32
C THR A 29 18.36 13.25 -9.39
N ALA A 30 19.13 12.94 -8.36
CA ALA A 30 18.77 11.95 -7.35
C ALA A 30 17.47 12.31 -6.61
N GLU A 31 17.30 13.58 -6.23
CA GLU A 31 16.06 14.08 -5.61
C GLU A 31 14.84 13.90 -6.52
N LYS A 32 14.96 14.24 -7.81
CA LYS A 32 13.87 14.05 -8.78
C LYS A 32 13.52 12.59 -9.01
N VAL A 33 14.52 11.70 -9.06
CA VAL A 33 14.29 10.25 -9.20
C VAL A 33 13.57 9.72 -7.97
N MET A 34 14.02 10.08 -6.75
CA MET A 34 13.33 9.69 -5.52
C MET A 34 11.90 10.22 -5.46
N GLU A 35 11.67 11.48 -5.84
CA GLU A 35 10.32 12.05 -5.91
C GLU A 35 9.43 11.29 -6.91
N THR A 36 9.97 10.90 -8.06
CA THR A 36 9.23 10.15 -9.09
C THR A 36 8.86 8.76 -8.59
N VAL A 37 9.79 8.02 -7.99
CA VAL A 37 9.55 6.70 -7.40
C VAL A 37 8.49 6.78 -6.30
N LEU A 38 8.54 7.78 -5.42
CA LEU A 38 7.55 7.98 -4.37
C LEU A 38 6.16 8.30 -4.92
N LYS A 39 6.07 9.09 -6.01
CA LYS A 39 4.81 9.35 -6.71
C LYS A 39 4.24 8.09 -7.34
N GLU A 40 5.06 7.30 -8.04
CA GLU A 40 4.64 6.03 -8.64
C GLU A 40 4.10 5.05 -7.59
N HIS A 41 4.81 4.88 -6.47
CA HIS A 41 4.37 4.03 -5.35
C HIS A 41 3.05 4.50 -4.72
N THR A 42 2.77 5.81 -4.70
CA THR A 42 1.52 6.35 -4.16
C THR A 42 0.33 6.03 -5.08
N ILE A 43 0.56 5.98 -6.40
CA ILE A 43 -0.46 5.63 -7.38
C ILE A 43 -0.82 4.13 -7.25
N GLU A 44 0.18 3.25 -7.10
CA GLU A 44 -0.06 1.81 -6.88
C GLU A 44 -0.74 1.52 -5.53
N ALA A 45 -0.46 2.33 -4.51
CA ALA A 45 -1.05 2.16 -3.17
C ALA A 45 -2.47 2.75 -3.03
N SER A 46 -3.01 3.38 -4.08
CA SER A 46 -4.34 4.01 -4.04
C SER A 46 -5.49 3.06 -4.41
N THR A 47 -5.23 1.78 -4.68
CA THR A 47 -6.31 0.77 -4.73
C THR A 47 -6.98 0.75 -3.36
N GLU A 48 -8.25 1.17 -3.30
CA GLU A 48 -9.03 1.22 -2.07
C GLU A 48 -8.98 -0.16 -1.39
N ARG A 49 -8.54 -0.16 -0.13
CA ARG A 49 -8.37 -1.40 0.63
C ARG A 49 -9.72 -1.86 1.15
N LEU A 50 -10.49 -2.55 0.31
CA LEU A 50 -11.68 -3.27 0.75
C LEU A 50 -11.26 -4.62 1.34
N ASP A 51 -11.67 -4.89 2.58
CA ASP A 51 -11.43 -6.13 3.31
C ASP A 51 -12.65 -6.42 4.21
N GLN A 52 -13.70 -7.00 3.63
CA GLN A 52 -14.99 -7.20 4.29
C GLN A 52 -15.37 -8.68 4.33
N TRP A 53 -15.93 -9.12 5.46
CA TRP A 53 -16.54 -10.44 5.59
C TRP A 53 -18.06 -10.29 5.46
N VAL A 54 -18.65 -11.02 4.51
CA VAL A 54 -20.09 -10.98 4.23
C VAL A 54 -20.67 -12.36 4.47
N THR A 55 -21.74 -12.44 5.24
CA THR A 55 -22.48 -13.70 5.43
C THR A 55 -23.47 -13.90 4.29
N ILE A 56 -23.38 -15.04 3.61
CA ILE A 56 -24.28 -15.45 2.53
C ILE A 56 -24.98 -16.76 2.90
N GLU A 57 -26.19 -16.97 2.39
CA GLU A 57 -26.98 -18.18 2.65
C GLU A 57 -27.05 -19.07 1.40
N CYS A 58 -26.84 -20.38 1.55
CA CYS A 58 -26.91 -21.29 0.42
C CYS A 58 -28.34 -21.35 -0.15
N PRO A 59 -28.55 -21.14 -1.46
CA PRO A 59 -29.89 -21.17 -2.07
C PRO A 59 -30.53 -22.56 -2.06
N HIS A 60 -29.76 -23.62 -1.77
CA HIS A 60 -30.24 -25.00 -1.78
C HIS A 60 -30.66 -25.52 -0.41
N CYS A 61 -29.90 -25.23 0.65
CA CYS A 61 -30.14 -25.76 2.01
C CYS A 61 -30.34 -24.68 3.08
N GLY A 62 -30.09 -23.40 2.75
CA GLY A 62 -30.20 -22.28 3.68
C GLY A 62 -29.05 -22.16 4.68
N GLU A 63 -27.95 -22.91 4.50
CA GLU A 63 -26.80 -22.82 5.39
C GLU A 63 -26.06 -21.49 5.20
N ALA A 64 -25.66 -20.85 6.30
CA ALA A 64 -24.90 -19.61 6.28
C ALA A 64 -23.39 -19.88 6.10
N THR A 65 -22.73 -19.07 5.29
CA THR A 65 -21.27 -19.11 5.06
C THR A 65 -20.71 -17.70 5.02
N GLU A 66 -19.47 -17.55 5.49
CA GLU A 66 -18.76 -16.27 5.42
C GLU A 66 -17.90 -16.21 4.15
N LEU A 67 -18.11 -15.17 3.35
CA LEU A 67 -17.31 -14.86 2.17
C LEU A 67 -16.42 -13.64 2.46
N HIS A 68 -15.13 -13.79 2.24
CA HIS A 68 -14.17 -12.69 2.31
C HIS A 68 -14.14 -11.97 0.96
N VAL A 69 -14.51 -10.69 0.97
CA VAL A 69 -14.55 -9.83 -0.21
C VAL A 69 -13.44 -8.79 -0.13
N ILE A 70 -12.63 -8.73 -1.20
CA ILE A 70 -11.55 -7.75 -1.39
C ILE A 70 -11.81 -6.91 -2.63
N ALA A 71 -11.13 -5.75 -2.74
CA ALA A 71 -11.38 -4.77 -3.79
C ALA A 71 -11.23 -5.30 -5.22
N ASP A 72 -10.37 -6.31 -5.43
CA ASP A 72 -10.14 -6.92 -6.75
C ASP A 72 -11.32 -7.80 -7.22
N MET A 73 -12.23 -8.15 -6.30
CA MET A 73 -13.37 -9.04 -6.57
C MET A 73 -14.59 -8.33 -7.15
N ASP A 74 -14.49 -7.03 -7.46
CA ASP A 74 -15.59 -6.26 -8.05
C ASP A 74 -16.02 -6.86 -9.40
N GLY A 75 -17.34 -7.06 -9.58
CA GLY A 75 -17.92 -7.62 -10.80
C GLY A 75 -17.58 -9.10 -11.04
N GLN A 76 -16.90 -9.78 -10.11
CA GLN A 76 -16.57 -11.18 -10.25
C GLN A 76 -17.75 -12.07 -9.87
N SER A 77 -17.87 -13.20 -10.57
CA SER A 77 -18.81 -14.27 -10.25
C SER A 77 -18.02 -15.53 -9.92
N ILE A 78 -18.20 -16.07 -8.71
CA ILE A 78 -17.41 -17.17 -8.18
C ILE A 78 -18.32 -18.38 -8.01
N ASP A 79 -17.94 -19.50 -8.63
CA ASP A 79 -18.56 -20.80 -8.38
C ASP A 79 -18.03 -21.36 -7.06
N GLN A 80 -18.94 -21.68 -6.13
CA GLN A 80 -18.62 -22.25 -4.83
C GLN A 80 -19.53 -23.43 -4.51
N ASP A 81 -18.96 -24.45 -3.89
CA ASP A 81 -19.69 -25.60 -3.39
C ASP A 81 -20.16 -25.34 -1.96
N CYS A 82 -21.42 -25.64 -1.65
CA CYS A 82 -21.87 -25.62 -0.26
C CYS A 82 -21.18 -26.73 0.55
N THR A 83 -20.56 -26.38 1.67
CA THR A 83 -19.86 -27.32 2.57
C THR A 83 -20.77 -28.33 3.25
N VAL A 84 -22.09 -28.10 3.23
CA VAL A 84 -23.10 -28.94 3.89
C VAL A 84 -23.88 -29.79 2.91
N CYS A 85 -24.47 -29.19 1.87
CA CYS A 85 -25.28 -29.94 0.90
C CYS A 85 -24.51 -30.33 -0.37
N CYS A 86 -23.24 -29.93 -0.51
CA CYS A 86 -22.36 -30.25 -1.64
C CYS A 86 -22.95 -29.88 -3.01
N ARG A 87 -23.78 -28.83 -3.06
CA ARG A 87 -24.35 -28.30 -4.31
C ARG A 87 -23.66 -27.00 -4.65
N ALA A 88 -23.30 -26.86 -5.92
CA ALA A 88 -22.72 -25.64 -6.46
C ALA A 88 -23.74 -24.50 -6.45
N PHE A 89 -23.25 -23.31 -6.18
CA PHE A 89 -23.97 -22.04 -6.30
C PHE A 89 -22.99 -20.97 -6.76
N VAL A 90 -23.51 -19.96 -7.45
CA VAL A 90 -22.70 -18.85 -7.95
C VAL A 90 -22.91 -17.66 -7.02
N ALA A 91 -21.81 -17.07 -6.56
CA ALA A 91 -21.80 -15.82 -5.80
C ALA A 91 -21.39 -14.67 -6.72
N HIS A 92 -22.28 -13.69 -6.88
CA HIS A 92 -22.05 -12.45 -7.62
C HIS A 92 -21.63 -11.37 -6.65
N ILE A 93 -20.46 -10.77 -6.89
CA ILE A 93 -19.89 -9.75 -6.03
C ILE A 93 -19.95 -8.40 -6.74
N GLU A 94 -20.59 -7.44 -6.09
CA GLU A 94 -20.65 -6.05 -6.51
C GLU A 94 -20.15 -5.18 -5.36
N ILE A 95 -19.23 -4.26 -5.64
CA ILE A 95 -18.68 -3.34 -4.65
C ILE A 95 -19.12 -1.94 -5.05
N ASP A 96 -19.91 -1.28 -4.20
CA ASP A 96 -20.42 0.08 -4.43
C ASP A 96 -20.04 0.98 -3.26
N GLU A 97 -19.44 2.14 -3.55
CA GLU A 97 -19.00 3.13 -2.55
C GLU A 97 -18.20 2.56 -1.35
N GLY A 98 -17.52 1.42 -1.54
CA GLY A 98 -16.75 0.74 -0.49
C GLY A 98 -17.56 -0.23 0.38
N GLU A 99 -18.78 -0.58 0.00
CA GLU A 99 -19.60 -1.63 0.61
C GLU A 99 -19.69 -2.85 -0.34
N ALA A 100 -19.47 -4.05 0.19
CA ALA A 100 -19.61 -5.29 -0.57
C ALA A 100 -21.07 -5.81 -0.56
N HIS A 101 -21.66 -5.92 -1.74
CA HIS A 101 -22.93 -6.58 -1.99
C HIS A 101 -22.68 -7.95 -2.62
N VAL A 102 -23.24 -9.00 -2.02
CA VAL A 102 -23.09 -10.37 -2.53
C VAL A 102 -24.45 -10.98 -2.78
N GLY A 103 -24.74 -11.26 -4.06
CA GLY A 103 -25.89 -12.04 -4.49
C GLY A 103 -25.51 -13.51 -4.66
N VAL A 104 -26.43 -14.42 -4.37
CA VAL A 104 -26.23 -15.87 -4.57
C VAL A 104 -27.32 -16.45 -5.43
N GLU A 105 -26.94 -17.27 -6.40
CA GLU A 105 -27.87 -18.01 -7.25
C GLU A 105 -27.55 -19.50 -7.32
N ALA A 106 -28.59 -20.30 -7.47
CA ALA A 106 -28.47 -21.74 -7.63
C ALA A 106 -27.96 -22.06 -9.04
N SER A 107 -26.82 -22.77 -9.14
CA SER A 107 -26.30 -23.28 -10.41
C SER A 107 -27.02 -24.55 -10.88
#